data_AF-A0A1R3KY65-F1
#
_entry.id   AF-A0A1R3KY65-F1
#
_cell.length_a   1.000
_cell.length_b   1.000
_cell.length_c   1.000
_cell.angle_alpha   90.00
_cell.angle_beta   90.00
_cell.angle_gamma   90.00
#
_symmetry.space_group_name_H-M   'P 1'
#
loop_
_entity.id
_entity.type
_entity.pdbx_description
1 polymer ?
#
loop_
_entity_poly.entity_id
_entity_poly.type
_entity_poly.pdbx_seq_one_letter_code
_entity_poly.pdbx_strand_id
1 'polypeptide(L)'
;MSPVVHADSFSFPSGHASRVLFLASLFHLILQNDDGIVSDFIQRWIKFEPGFVLLGIWVWAIVTATSRVLLGRHFLFDVLAGAFVGVLEGIVAFRFLRF
;
A
#
# COMPACT_ATOMS: atom_id res chain seq x y z
N MET A 1 -25.59 5.30 -20.96
CA MET A 1 -24.51 4.57 -21.66
C MET A 1 -23.52 4.13 -20.59
N SER A 2 -23.49 2.86 -20.20
CA SER A 2 -22.44 2.40 -19.29
C SER A 2 -21.13 2.47 -20.06
N PRO A 3 -20.10 3.18 -19.59
CA PRO A 3 -18.79 2.96 -20.14
C PRO A 3 -18.37 1.60 -19.60
N VAL A 4 -18.68 0.52 -20.32
CA VAL A 4 -17.97 -0.74 -20.17
C VAL A 4 -16.59 -0.45 -20.75
N VAL A 5 -15.76 0.24 -19.96
CA VAL A 5 -14.35 0.36 -20.25
C VAL A 5 -13.81 -1.04 -20.06
N HIS A 6 -13.47 -1.68 -21.17
CA HIS A 6 -12.89 -3.00 -21.16
C HIS A 6 -11.67 -3.00 -20.23
N ALA A 7 -11.59 -3.98 -19.33
CA ALA A 7 -10.35 -4.22 -18.60
C ALA A 7 -9.23 -4.43 -19.64
N ASP A 8 -8.12 -3.72 -19.44
CA ASP A 8 -7.01 -3.73 -20.39
C ASP A 8 -6.46 -5.15 -20.50
N SER A 9 -6.07 -5.59 -21.70
CA SER A 9 -5.62 -6.99 -21.90
C SER A 9 -4.35 -7.32 -21.11
N PHE A 10 -3.62 -6.30 -20.64
CA PHE A 10 -2.47 -6.37 -19.74
C PHE A 10 -2.77 -5.75 -18.37
N SER A 11 -3.93 -6.05 -17.78
CA SER A 11 -4.33 -5.54 -16.46
C SER A 11 -3.69 -6.27 -15.28
N PHE A 12 -3.05 -7.42 -15.52
CA PHE A 12 -2.47 -8.28 -14.49
C PHE A 12 -0.94 -8.12 -14.37
N PRO A 13 -0.39 -7.98 -13.14
CA PRO A 13 -1.07 -7.62 -11.90
C PRO A 13 -1.32 -6.11 -11.81
N SER A 14 -2.19 -5.68 -10.89
CA SER A 14 -2.46 -4.25 -10.71
C SER A 14 -1.26 -3.54 -10.09
N GLY A 15 -0.52 -2.78 -10.90
CA GLY A 15 0.63 -1.98 -10.42
C GLY A 15 0.26 -0.91 -9.39
N HIS A 16 -0.96 -0.35 -9.45
CA HIS A 16 -1.43 0.59 -8.42
C HIS A 16 -1.58 -0.12 -7.07
N ALA A 17 -2.18 -1.31 -7.04
CA ALA A 17 -2.30 -2.12 -5.84
C ALA A 17 -0.91 -2.53 -5.31
N SER A 18 -0.01 -2.96 -6.18
CA SER A 18 1.36 -3.32 -5.78
C SER A 18 2.07 -2.17 -5.07
N ARG A 19 2.09 -0.98 -5.67
CA ARG A 19 2.82 0.17 -5.12
C ARG A 19 2.26 0.66 -3.79
N VAL A 20 0.94 0.73 -3.65
CA VAL A 20 0.35 1.24 -2.40
C VAL A 20 0.48 0.23 -1.25
N LEU A 21 0.40 -1.07 -1.54
CA LEU A 21 0.60 -2.12 -0.54
C LEU A 21 2.09 -2.30 -0.19
N PHE A 22 2.98 -2.08 -1.15
CA PHE A 22 4.43 -1.95 -0.89
C PHE A 22 4.71 -0.85 0.13
N LEU A 23 4.20 0.36 -0.10
CA LEU A 23 4.40 1.47 0.83
C LEU A 23 3.79 1.16 2.20
N ALA A 24 2.54 0.69 2.24
CA ALA A 24 1.86 0.38 3.50
C ALA A 24 2.62 -0.67 4.33
N SER A 25 3.10 -1.74 3.69
CA SER A 25 3.89 -2.78 4.36
C SER A 25 5.27 -2.28 4.79
N LEU A 26 5.97 -1.49 3.96
CA LEU A 26 7.26 -0.92 4.31
C LEU A 26 7.16 0.04 5.50
N PHE A 27 6.20 0.97 5.50
CA PHE A 27 5.98 1.89 6.62
C PHE A 27 5.57 1.15 7.90
N HIS A 28 4.77 0.08 7.78
CA HIS A 28 4.44 -0.78 8.91
C HIS A 28 5.70 -1.40 9.53
N LEU A 29 6.57 -1.99 8.70
CA LEU A 29 7.80 -2.64 9.18
C LEU A 29 8.80 -1.65 9.77
N ILE A 30 8.96 -0.47 9.15
CA ILE A 30 9.82 0.60 9.68
C ILE A 30 9.32 1.04 11.05
N LEU A 31 8.03 1.33 11.20
CA LEU A 31 7.48 1.77 12.50
C LEU A 31 7.50 0.67 13.57
N GLN A 32 7.42 -0.60 13.17
CA GLN A 32 7.48 -1.72 14.11
C GLN A 32 8.91 -1.97 14.64
N ASN A 33 9.94 -1.66 13.85
CA ASN A 33 11.35 -1.87 14.21
C ASN A 33 12.08 -0.56 14.54
N ASP A 34 11.34 0.54 14.71
CA ASP A 34 11.94 1.84 15.02
C ASP A 34 12.44 1.91 16.46
N ASP A 35 13.67 2.39 16.65
CA ASP A 35 14.28 2.67 17.97
C ASP A 35 13.73 3.96 18.63
N GLY A 36 12.59 4.47 18.15
CA GLY A 36 11.93 5.69 18.62
C GLY A 36 12.16 6.94 17.76
N ILE A 37 13.11 6.89 16.81
CA ILE A 37 13.49 8.06 15.99
C ILE A 37 12.33 8.49 15.09
N VAL A 38 11.72 7.53 14.38
CA VAL A 38 10.59 7.80 13.47
C VAL A 38 9.34 8.11 14.27
N SER A 39 9.06 7.39 15.37
CA SER A 39 7.90 7.67 16.21
C SER A 39 7.94 9.07 16.81
N ASP A 40 9.11 9.50 17.31
CA ASP A 40 9.29 10.83 17.90
C ASP A 40 9.17 11.92 16.84
N PHE A 41 9.72 11.69 15.65
CA PHE A 41 9.55 12.59 14.52
C PHE A 41 8.08 12.77 14.16
N ILE A 42 7.31 11.67 14.03
CA ILE A 42 5.89 11.71 13.73
C ILE A 42 5.13 12.49 14.81
N GLN A 43 5.36 12.18 16.08
CA GLN A 43 4.68 12.87 17.17
C GLN A 43 5.00 14.37 17.20
N ARG A 44 6.26 14.74 16.94
CA ARG A 44 6.69 16.14 16.98
C ARG A 44 6.12 16.99 15.84
N TRP A 45 6.08 16.44 14.63
CA TRP A 45 5.68 17.19 13.43
C TRP A 45 4.20 17.04 13.08
N ILE A 46 3.68 15.81 13.14
CA ILE A 46 2.31 15.48 12.75
C ILE A 46 1.37 15.65 13.95
N LYS A 47 1.87 15.56 15.20
CA LYS A 47 1.07 15.66 16.43
C LYS A 47 -0.03 14.60 16.55
N PHE A 48 0.16 13.46 15.91
CA PHE A 48 -0.68 12.27 16.03
C PHE A 48 0.16 11.09 16.53
N GLU A 49 -0.49 10.11 17.15
CA GLU A 49 0.20 8.88 17.51
C GLU A 49 0.61 8.12 16.24
N PRO A 50 1.81 7.52 16.20
CA PRO A 50 2.29 6.77 15.04
C PRO A 50 1.32 5.67 14.57
N GLY A 51 0.58 5.06 15.51
CA GLY A 51 -0.46 4.08 15.20
C GLY A 51 -1.63 4.64 14.38
N PHE A 52 -2.09 5.86 14.66
CA PHE A 52 -3.13 6.51 13.86
C PHE A 52 -2.64 6.88 12.46
N VAL A 53 -1.39 7.30 12.33
CA VAL A 53 -0.76 7.56 11.03
C VAL A 53 -0.68 6.27 10.22
N LEU A 54 -0.23 5.18 10.84
CA LEU A 54 -0.16 3.87 10.20
C LEU A 54 -1.54 3.37 9.76
N LEU A 55 -2.57 3.52 10.61
CA LEU A 55 -3.96 3.21 10.26
C LEU A 55 -4.41 4.01 9.02
N GLY A 56 -4.11 5.32 8.99
CA GLY A 56 -4.41 6.18 7.85
C GLY A 56 -3.76 5.71 6.55
N ILE A 57 -2.49 5.28 6.61
CA ILE A 57 -1.77 4.73 5.46
C ILE A 57 -2.44 3.44 4.97
N TRP A 58 -2.82 2.52 5.86
CA TRP A 58 -3.51 1.28 5.48
C TRP A 58 -4.88 1.53 4.86
N VAL A 59 -5.67 2.44 5.45
CA VAL A 59 -6.97 2.84 4.88
C VAL A 59 -6.78 3.43 3.49
N TRP A 60 -5.83 4.36 3.33
CA TRP A 60 -5.50 4.94 2.03
C TRP A 60 -5.08 3.89 1.00
N ALA A 61 -4.23 2.93 1.38
CA ALA A 61 -3.77 1.87 0.49
C ALA A 61 -4.94 0.98 0.04
N ILE A 62 -5.79 0.53 0.97
CA ILE A 62 -6.97 -0.31 0.66
C ILE A 62 -7.95 0.45 -0.24
N VAL A 63 -8.25 1.71 0.07
CA VAL A 63 -9.15 2.54 -0.74
C VAL A 63 -8.58 2.74 -2.14
N THR A 64 -7.28 3.03 -2.26
CA THR A 64 -6.61 3.22 -3.56
C THR A 64 -6.63 1.93 -4.39
N ALA A 65 -6.34 0.77 -3.78
CA ALA A 65 -6.42 -0.52 -4.45
C ALA A 65 -7.86 -0.85 -4.89
N THR A 66 -8.85 -0.62 -4.02
CA THR A 66 -10.27 -0.91 -4.28
C THR A 66 -10.84 0.00 -5.36
N SER A 67 -10.39 1.26 -5.45
CA SER A 67 -10.79 2.19 -6.51
C SER A 67 -10.56 1.62 -7.93
N ARG A 68 -9.56 0.74 -8.09
CA ARG A 68 -9.21 0.13 -9.38
C ARG A 68 -10.27 -0.87 -9.86
N VAL A 69 -10.90 -1.56 -8.91
CA VAL A 69 -12.03 -2.47 -9.17
C VAL A 69 -13.30 -1.65 -9.43
N LEU A 70 -13.57 -0.63 -8.60
CA LEU A 70 -14.76 0.22 -8.72
C LEU A 70 -14.82 1.01 -10.03
N LEU A 71 -13.66 1.44 -10.55
CA LEU A 71 -13.55 2.09 -11.85
C LEU A 71 -13.63 1.13 -13.03
N GLY A 72 -13.81 -0.18 -12.80
CA GLY A 72 -13.90 -1.21 -13.83
C GLY A 72 -12.60 -1.44 -14.60
N ARG A 73 -11.45 -0.98 -14.07
CA ARG A 73 -10.16 -0.98 -14.79
C ARG A 73 -9.36 -2.28 -14.60
N HIS A 74 -9.65 -3.02 -13.54
CA HIS A 74 -8.98 -4.27 -13.19
C HIS A 74 -9.98 -5.25 -12.60
N PHE A 75 -9.73 -6.55 -12.81
CA PHE A 75 -10.45 -7.59 -12.07
C PHE A 75 -9.98 -7.63 -10.62
N LEU A 76 -10.82 -8.17 -9.73
CA LEU A 76 -10.47 -8.32 -8.31
C LEU A 76 -9.17 -9.11 -8.13
N PHE A 77 -8.96 -10.16 -8.92
CA PHE A 77 -7.74 -10.98 -8.87
C PHE A 77 -6.47 -10.21 -9.27
N ASP A 78 -6.56 -9.24 -10.20
CA ASP A 78 -5.40 -8.41 -10.56
C ASP A 78 -4.96 -7.54 -9.40
N VAL A 79 -5.92 -7.03 -8.63
CA VAL A 79 -5.69 -6.21 -7.43
C VAL A 79 -5.12 -7.06 -6.29
N LEU A 80 -5.65 -8.28 -6.09
CA LEU A 80 -5.13 -9.21 -5.08
C LEU A 80 -3.70 -9.67 -5.40
N ALA A 81 -3.41 -10.02 -6.65
CA ALA A 81 -2.07 -10.38 -7.08
C ALA A 81 -1.10 -9.19 -6.94
N GLY A 82 -1.52 -8.00 -7.33
CA GLY A 82 -0.76 -6.77 -7.10
C GLY A 82 -0.48 -6.54 -5.62
N ALA A 83 -1.49 -6.66 -4.75
CA ALA A 83 -1.33 -6.52 -3.31
C ALA A 83 -0.33 -7.53 -2.74
N PHE A 84 -0.39 -8.78 -3.17
CA PHE A 84 0.57 -9.81 -2.75
C PHE A 84 2.00 -9.48 -3.17
N VAL A 85 2.21 -9.08 -4.43
CA VAL A 85 3.52 -8.64 -4.93
C VAL A 85 4.03 -7.44 -4.12
N GLY A 86 3.18 -6.44 -3.88
CA GLY A 86 3.55 -5.25 -3.12
C GLY A 86 4.01 -5.57 -1.68
N VAL A 87 3.28 -6.43 -0.97
CA VAL A 87 3.67 -6.85 0.39
C VAL A 87 5.00 -7.61 0.38
N LEU A 88 5.21 -8.52 -0.58
CA LEU A 88 6.48 -9.22 -0.73
C LEU A 88 7.64 -8.26 -1.01
N GLU A 89 7.45 -7.32 -1.93
CA GLU A 89 8.42 -6.28 -2.23
C GLU A 89 8.76 -5.45 -0.99
N GLY A 90 7.76 -5.11 -0.15
CA GLY A 90 7.95 -4.33 1.06
C GLY A 90 8.80 -5.06 2.10
N ILE A 91 8.53 -6.35 2.30
CA ILE A 91 9.33 -7.22 3.18
C ILE A 91 10.76 -7.35 2.66
N VAL A 92 10.93 -7.59 1.35
CA VAL A 92 12.25 -7.73 0.73
C VAL A 92 13.03 -6.43 0.85
N ALA A 93 12.41 -5.28 0.56
CA ALA A 93 13.04 -3.97 0.66
C ALA A 93 13.48 -3.68 2.09
N PHE A 94 12.61 -3.93 3.08
CA PHE A 94 12.93 -3.75 4.48
C PHE A 94 14.16 -4.58 4.89
N ARG A 95 14.16 -5.88 4.56
CA ARG A 95 15.28 -6.78 4.88
C ARG A 95 16.58 -6.43 4.14
N PHE A 96 16.48 -6.03 2.88
CA PHE A 96 17.64 -5.73 2.06
C PHE A 96 18.30 -4.40 2.45
N LEU A 97 17.48 -3.39 2.77
CA LEU A 97 17.95 -2.06 3.16
C LEU A 97 18.44 -1.99 4.62
N ARG A 98 18.37 -3.10 5.37
CA ARG A 98 18.80 -3.21 6.78
C ARG A 98 18.25 -2.09 7.66
N PHE A 99 16.95 -1.83 7.52
CA PHE A 99 16.21 -1.12 8.57
C PHE A 99 15.91 -2.07 9.72
#